data_AF-E7NAT6-F1
#
_entry.id   AF-E7NAT6-F1
#
_cell.length_a   1.000
_cell.length_b   1.000
_cell.length_c   1.000
_cell.angle_alpha   90.00
_cell.angle_beta   90.00
_cell.angle_gamma   90.00
#
_symmetry.space_group_name_H-M   'P 1'
#
loop_
_entity.id
_entity.type
_entity.pdbx_description
1 polymer ?
#
loop_
_entity_poly.entity_id
_entity_poly.type
_entity_poly.pdbx_seq_one_letter_code
_entity_poly.pdbx_strand_id
1 'polypeptide(L)' 'PPPPATAVAQVSADTTTTVVRPGQSLWDIAEASGASDVPGAVARIVELNDLQGTTVRAGQTLEVPAA' A
#
# COMPACT_ATOMS: atom_id res chain seq x y z
N PRO A 1 -36.59 0.83 -11.51
CA PRO A 1 -35.38 0.60 -10.69
C PRO A 1 -34.22 0.05 -11.53
N PRO A 2 -33.03 0.64 -11.40
CA PRO A 2 -31.80 -0.10 -11.15
C PRO A 2 -31.47 -0.12 -9.63
N PRO A 3 -30.74 -1.13 -9.13
CA PRO A 3 -30.34 -1.26 -7.73
C PRO A 3 -29.35 -0.16 -7.31
N PRO A 4 -29.16 0.07 -6.00
CA PRO A 4 -28.39 1.21 -5.50
C PRO A 4 -26.95 1.08 -5.99
N ALA A 5 -26.37 2.18 -6.47
CA ALA A 5 -24.94 2.36 -6.30
C ALA A 5 -24.72 2.27 -4.79
N THR A 6 -24.37 1.08 -4.33
CA THR A 6 -23.73 0.92 -3.04
C THR A 6 -22.49 1.75 -3.23
N ALA A 7 -22.55 2.99 -2.73
CA ALA A 7 -21.37 3.73 -2.37
C ALA A 7 -20.58 2.71 -1.59
N VAL A 8 -19.58 2.13 -2.24
CA VAL A 8 -18.45 1.59 -1.55
C VAL A 8 -18.07 2.77 -0.67
N ALA A 9 -18.47 2.69 0.61
CA ALA A 9 -17.67 3.24 1.67
C ALA A 9 -16.35 2.48 1.53
N GLN A 10 -15.58 2.86 0.50
CA GLN A 10 -14.16 2.73 0.47
C GLN A 10 -13.85 3.46 1.75
N VAL A 11 -13.58 2.69 2.80
CA VAL A 11 -12.68 3.14 3.83
C VAL A 11 -11.54 3.69 3.00
N SER A 12 -11.48 5.01 2.86
CA SER A 12 -10.36 5.68 2.23
C SER A 12 -9.23 5.36 3.17
N ALA A 13 -8.66 4.17 3.02
CA ALA A 13 -7.28 3.95 3.37
C ALA A 13 -6.61 4.94 2.45
N ASP A 14 -6.26 6.10 3.01
CA ASP A 14 -5.55 7.14 2.31
C ASP A 14 -4.32 6.47 1.74
N THR A 15 -4.33 6.03 0.49
CA THR A 15 -3.17 5.36 -0.11
C THR A 15 -2.30 6.43 -0.74
N THR A 16 -1.02 6.39 -0.41
CA THR A 16 -0.01 7.24 -1.02
C THR A 16 0.82 6.43 -2.00
N THR A 17 1.19 7.03 -3.12
CA THR A 17 2.04 6.38 -4.09
C THR A 17 3.48 6.77 -3.81
N THR A 18 4.35 5.78 -3.57
CA THR A 18 5.77 5.97 -3.30
C THR A 18 6.62 5.19 -4.29
N VAL A 19 7.81 5.70 -4.60
CA VAL A 19 8.76 5.02 -5.50
C VAL A 19 9.82 4.35 -4.63
N VAL A 20 9.97 3.03 -4.81
CA VAL A 20 10.99 2.23 -4.13
C VAL A 20 12.36 2.80 -4.46
N ARG A 21 13.12 3.25 -3.46
CA ARG A 21 14.49 3.69 -3.71
C ARG A 21 15.44 2.49 -3.84
N PRO A 22 16.51 2.58 -4.63
CA PRO A 22 17.55 1.55 -4.65
C PRO A 22 18.16 1.36 -3.26
N GLY A 23 18.12 0.12 -2.76
CA GLY A 23 18.52 -0.24 -1.39
C GLY A 23 17.40 -0.16 -0.35
N GLN A 24 16.22 0.32 -0.73
CA GLN A 24 15.06 0.40 0.15
C GLN A 24 14.25 -0.90 0.11
N SER A 25 13.78 -1.33 1.28
CA SER A 25 12.98 -2.55 1.43
C SER A 25 11.50 -2.20 1.65
N LEU A 26 10.60 -3.16 1.40
CA LEU A 26 9.16 -2.98 1.65
C LEU A 26 8.84 -2.55 3.09
N TRP A 27 9.61 -3.06 4.04
CA TRP A 27 9.52 -2.69 5.46
C TRP A 27 9.88 -1.22 5.71
N ASP A 28 10.98 -0.76 5.09
CA ASP A 28 11.46 0.63 5.18
C ASP A 28 10.46 1.60 4.56
N ILE A 29 9.82 1.18 3.46
CA ILE A 29 8.73 1.92 2.82
C ILE A 29 7.50 1.98 3.71
N ALA A 30 7.10 0.85 4.31
CA ALA A 30 5.96 0.78 5.21
C ALA A 30 6.16 1.66 6.47
N GLU A 31 7.37 1.67 7.04
CA GLU A 31 7.74 2.60 8.11
C GLU A 31 7.72 4.05 7.62
N ALA A 32 8.27 4.34 6.44
CA ALA A 32 8.30 5.68 5.87
C ALA A 32 6.89 6.23 5.54
N SER A 33 5.90 5.36 5.30
CA SER A 33 4.49 5.76 5.17
C SER A 33 3.83 6.18 6.49
N GLY A 34 4.52 6.05 7.62
CA GLY A 34 3.98 6.43 8.93
C GLY A 34 2.99 5.40 9.50
N ALA A 35 2.98 4.18 8.96
CA ALA A 35 2.12 3.13 9.46
C ALA A 35 2.50 2.76 10.90
N SER A 36 1.53 2.83 11.82
CA SER A 36 1.71 2.41 13.21
C SER A 36 1.96 0.90 13.34
N ASP A 37 1.43 0.11 12.40
CA ASP A 37 1.67 -1.32 12.28
C ASP A 37 2.38 -1.62 10.96
N VAL A 38 3.71 -1.71 11.01
CA VAL A 38 4.55 -2.03 9.85
C VAL A 38 4.22 -3.39 9.21
N PRO A 39 4.02 -4.49 9.96
CA PRO A 39 3.70 -5.79 9.38
C PRO A 39 2.38 -5.79 8.60
N GLY A 40 1.32 -5.18 9.16
CA GLY A 40 0.02 -5.02 8.53
C GLY A 40 0.06 -4.05 7.37
N ALA A 41 0.85 -2.98 7.47
CA ALA A 41 1.10 -2.09 6.32
C ALA A 41 1.80 -2.84 5.19
N VAL A 42 2.84 -3.63 5.44
CA VAL A 42 3.47 -4.48 4.41
C VAL A 42 2.44 -5.40 3.77
N ALA A 43 1.64 -6.11 4.56
CA ALA A 43 0.58 -6.99 4.02
C ALA A 43 -0.41 -6.20 3.14
N ARG A 44 -0.79 -4.99 3.57
CA ARG A 44 -1.69 -4.12 2.83
C ARG A 44 -1.07 -3.57 1.55
N ILE A 45 0.21 -3.19 1.56
CA ILE A 45 0.96 -2.78 0.37
C ILE A 45 1.01 -3.94 -0.63
N VAL A 46 1.28 -5.15 -0.14
CA VAL A 46 1.31 -6.37 -0.96
C VAL A 46 -0.06 -6.61 -1.61
N GLU A 47 -1.14 -6.49 -0.85
CA GLU A 47 -2.53 -6.57 -1.36
C GLU A 47 -2.85 -5.49 -2.41
N LEU A 48 -2.48 -4.23 -2.13
CA LEU A 48 -2.77 -3.08 -3.00
C LEU A 48 -2.02 -3.14 -4.33
N ASN A 49 -0.80 -3.67 -4.33
CA ASN A 49 0.07 -3.72 -5.51
C ASN A 49 0.09 -5.11 -6.18
N ASP A 50 -0.73 -6.06 -5.69
CA ASP A 50 -0.73 -7.46 -6.12
C ASP A 50 0.69 -8.08 -6.11
N LEU A 51 1.46 -7.74 -5.06
CA LEU A 51 2.82 -8.27 -4.94
C LEU A 51 2.76 -9.74 -4.50
N GLN A 52 3.65 -10.55 -5.05
CA GLN A 52 3.78 -11.97 -4.70
C GLN A 52 4.58 -12.17 -3.39
N GLY A 53 4.84 -11.10 -2.62
CA GLY A 53 5.61 -11.12 -1.38
C GLY A 53 6.32 -9.80 -1.10
N THR A 54 7.38 -9.85 -0.29
CA THR A 54 8.16 -8.66 0.12
C THR A 54 9.24 -8.23 -0.88
N THR A 55 9.30 -8.88 -2.06
CA THR A 55 10.28 -8.58 -3.09
C THR A 55 9.82 -7.40 -3.93
N VAL A 56 10.54 -6.28 -3.83
CA VAL A 56 10.27 -5.06 -4.59
C VAL A 56 11.49 -4.65 -5.38
N ARG A 57 11.27 -4.03 -6.54
CA ARG A 57 12.37 -3.55 -7.40
C ARG A 57 12.61 -2.07 -7.15
N ALA A 58 13.88 -1.69 -7.08
CA ALA A 58 14.26 -0.27 -7.09
C ALA A 58 13.68 0.44 -8.32
N GLY A 59 13.07 1.61 -8.11
CA GLY A 59 12.37 2.39 -9.12
C GLY A 59 10.93 1.92 -9.40
N GLN A 60 10.44 0.89 -8.71
CA GLN A 60 9.05 0.48 -8.79
C GLN A 60 8.16 1.46 -8.04
N THR A 61 7.08 1.87 -8.67
CA THR A 61 6.01 2.62 -8.02
C THR A 61 5.15 1.65 -7.22
N LEU A 62 4.99 1.91 -5.92
CA LEU A 62 4.16 1.13 -5.00
C LEU A 62 3.12 2.03 -4.36
N GLU A 63 1.92 1.50 -4.26
CA GLU A 63 0.82 2.10 -3.54
C GLU A 63 0.83 1.63 -2.08
N VAL A 64 0.97 2.55 -1.14
CA VAL A 64 1.13 2.23 0.27
C VAL A 64 0.04 2.87 1.10
N PRO A 65 -0.51 2.18 2.11
CA PRO A 65 -1.49 2.79 2.99
C PRO A 65 -0.81 3.87 3.83
N ALA A 66 -1.30 5.11 3.70
CA ALA A 66 -1.07 6.16 4.67
C ALA A 66 -2.07 5.97 5.83
N ALA A 67 -1.54 5.95 7.05
CA ALA A 67 -2.29 5.77 8.28
C ALA A 67 -2.50 7.10 9.00
#